data_AF-A0A972T4E3-F1
#
_entry.id   AF-A0A972T4E3-F1
#
_cell.length_a   1.000
_cell.length_b   1.000
_cell.length_c   1.000
_cell.angle_alpha   90.00
_cell.angle_beta   90.00
_cell.angle_gamma   90.00
#
_symmetry.space_group_name_H-M   'P 1'
#
loop_
_entity.id
_entity.type
_entity.pdbx_description
1 polymer ?
#
loop_
_entity_poly.entity_id
_entity_poly.type
_entity_poly.pdbx_seq_one_letter_code
_entity_poly.pdbx_strand_id
1 'polypeptide(L)'
;SFHANLFVTDWDVSTKVTSEGGEVICERAVYGGNRTWAHDSIGVTDPSDTWYLAEGCTQGDFDTWVLVQNPNPDPVTVDLTFMTASGPVDGPQDFEIPGNSRHSFHANLFVTDWDVSTKVTSEGGEVICERAVYGGNRTWAHDSIGYSP
;
A
#
# COMPACT_ATOMS: atom_id res chain seq x y z
N SER A 1 2.53 -6.43 -20.66
CA SER A 1 1.74 -6.49 -19.41
C SER A 1 1.30 -7.93 -19.17
N PHE A 2 1.23 -8.34 -17.90
CA PHE A 2 0.68 -9.63 -17.48
C PHE A 2 -0.65 -9.39 -16.78
N HIS A 3 -1.71 -10.11 -17.16
CA HIS A 3 -3.02 -9.96 -16.53
C HIS A 3 -3.14 -10.92 -15.33
N ALA A 4 -2.91 -10.41 -14.12
CA ALA A 4 -2.86 -11.21 -12.90
C ALA A 4 -4.10 -12.09 -12.66
N ASN A 5 -5.30 -11.62 -13.04
CA ASN A 5 -6.56 -12.36 -12.85
C ASN A 5 -6.63 -13.67 -13.67
N LEU A 6 -5.71 -13.90 -14.61
CA LEU A 6 -5.59 -15.18 -15.32
C LEU A 6 -4.86 -16.25 -14.48
N PHE A 7 -4.20 -15.85 -13.39
CA PHE A 7 -3.31 -16.70 -12.60
C PHE A 7 -3.71 -16.81 -11.12
N VAL A 8 -4.35 -15.76 -10.57
CA VAL A 8 -4.75 -15.70 -9.17
C VAL A 8 -6.19 -15.20 -9.02
N THR A 9 -6.93 -15.80 -8.10
CA THR A 9 -8.30 -15.42 -7.72
C THR A 9 -8.34 -15.16 -6.22
N ASP A 10 -7.69 -14.09 -5.80
CA ASP A 10 -7.63 -13.62 -4.42
C ASP A 10 -7.79 -12.09 -4.40
N TRP A 11 -8.16 -11.53 -3.26
CA TRP A 11 -8.25 -10.10 -3.02
C TRP A 11 -6.89 -9.49 -2.66
N ASP A 12 -6.00 -10.30 -2.07
CA ASP A 12 -4.67 -9.87 -1.63
C ASP A 12 -3.58 -10.37 -2.58
N VAL A 13 -3.33 -9.59 -3.64
CA VAL A 13 -2.32 -9.91 -4.64
C VAL A 13 -1.17 -8.91 -4.60
N SER A 14 0.06 -9.42 -4.55
CA SER A 14 1.28 -8.67 -4.84
C SER A 14 2.08 -9.39 -5.93
N THR A 15 3.09 -8.73 -6.50
CA THR A 15 3.90 -9.33 -7.58
C THR A 15 5.35 -8.96 -7.39
N LYS A 16 6.23 -9.97 -7.36
CA LYS A 16 7.68 -9.80 -7.44
C LYS A 16 8.14 -10.16 -8.84
N VAL A 17 8.91 -9.28 -9.47
CA VAL A 17 9.52 -9.51 -10.79
C VAL A 17 11.03 -9.66 -10.60
N THR A 18 11.63 -10.68 -11.23
CA THR A 18 13.09 -10.89 -11.27
C THR A 18 13.50 -10.93 -12.74
N SER A 19 14.60 -10.27 -13.09
CA SER A 19 15.14 -10.21 -14.45
C SER A 19 16.60 -10.67 -14.45
N GLU A 20 16.96 -11.61 -15.33
CA GLU A 20 18.31 -12.17 -15.44
C GLU A 20 19.13 -11.57 -16.59
N GLY A 21 18.51 -10.74 -17.44
CA GLY A 21 19.10 -10.23 -18.69
C GLY A 21 19.31 -8.72 -18.77
N GLY A 22 19.09 -8.00 -17.66
CA GLY A 22 19.16 -6.54 -17.59
C GLY A 22 18.14 -5.97 -16.61
N GLU A 23 18.19 -4.66 -16.42
CA GLU A 23 17.25 -3.92 -15.56
C GLU A 23 15.88 -3.77 -16.23
N VAL A 24 14.83 -3.88 -15.42
CA VAL A 24 13.44 -3.65 -15.86
C VAL A 24 12.77 -2.66 -14.92
N ILE A 25 11.93 -1.80 -15.49
CA ILE A 25 11.00 -0.98 -14.72
C ILE A 25 9.67 -1.73 -14.72
N CYS A 26 9.11 -1.93 -13.54
CA CYS A 26 7.80 -2.53 -13.37
C CYS A 26 6.79 -1.47 -12.93
N GLU A 27 5.56 -1.60 -13.41
CA GLU A 27 4.40 -0.84 -12.97
C GLU A 27 3.22 -1.81 -12.79
N ARG A 28 2.25 -1.45 -11.95
CA ARG A 28 1.07 -2.25 -11.64
C ARG A 28 -0.21 -1.44 -11.80
N ALA A 29 -0.88 -1.61 -12.93
CA ALA A 29 -2.19 -1.02 -13.16
C ALA A 29 -3.33 -1.94 -12.67
N VAL A 30 -4.25 -1.37 -11.91
CA VAL A 30 -5.48 -2.02 -11.42
C VAL A 30 -6.68 -1.26 -11.96
N TYR A 31 -7.67 -2.01 -12.47
CA TYR A 31 -8.89 -1.47 -13.04
C TYR A 31 -10.09 -2.12 -12.35
N GLY A 32 -11.12 -1.33 -12.04
CA GLY A 32 -12.35 -1.87 -11.49
C GLY A 32 -13.59 -1.10 -11.93
N GLY A 33 -14.75 -1.54 -11.43
CA GLY A 33 -16.04 -0.95 -11.80
C GLY A 33 -16.36 -1.01 -13.29
N ASN A 34 -15.99 -2.09 -14.00
CA ASN A 34 -16.02 -2.14 -15.48
C ASN A 34 -15.14 -1.06 -16.13
N ARG A 35 -13.95 -0.80 -15.55
CA ARG A 35 -12.97 0.21 -15.97
C ARG A 35 -13.46 1.66 -15.83
N THR A 36 -14.37 1.93 -14.92
CA THR A 36 -14.76 3.31 -14.58
C THR A 36 -13.72 4.01 -13.73
N TRP A 37 -12.90 3.26 -12.99
CA TRP A 37 -11.75 3.75 -12.25
C TRP A 37 -10.54 2.85 -12.48
N ALA A 38 -9.36 3.44 -12.30
CA ALA A 38 -8.10 2.74 -12.33
C ALA A 38 -7.09 3.46 -11.43
N HIS A 39 -6.09 2.72 -10.98
CA HIS A 39 -4.88 3.30 -10.41
C HIS A 39 -3.67 2.52 -10.89
N ASP A 40 -2.51 3.15 -10.86
CA ASP A 40 -1.24 2.57 -11.28
C ASP A 40 -0.14 3.09 -10.35
N SER A 41 0.89 2.27 -10.17
CA SER A 41 2.05 2.59 -9.33
C SER A 41 3.27 1.88 -9.89
N ILE A 42 4.43 2.54 -9.79
CA ILE A 42 5.72 1.92 -10.11
C ILE A 42 6.08 0.90 -9.02
N GLY A 43 6.87 -0.11 -9.41
CA GLY A 43 7.51 -0.99 -8.44
C GLY A 43 8.70 -0.33 -7.75
N VAL A 44 9.25 -1.05 -6.77
CA VAL A 44 10.50 -0.70 -6.08
C VAL A 44 11.52 -1.80 -6.26
N THR A 45 12.80 -1.46 -6.22
CA THR A 45 13.89 -2.43 -6.33
C THR A 45 14.15 -3.15 -5.02
N ASP A 46 13.95 -2.45 -3.89
CA ASP A 46 14.32 -2.93 -2.57
C ASP A 46 13.23 -2.59 -1.54
N PRO A 47 12.94 -3.50 -0.59
CA PRO A 47 12.11 -3.19 0.57
C PRO A 47 12.86 -2.28 1.56
N SER A 48 12.16 -1.76 2.57
CA SER A 48 12.74 -0.98 3.67
C SER A 48 11.98 -1.20 4.96
N ASP A 49 12.62 -0.94 6.10
CA ASP A 49 12.01 -0.98 7.43
C ASP A 49 11.19 0.28 7.76
N THR A 50 11.32 1.34 6.95
CA THR A 50 10.64 2.62 7.18
C THR A 50 10.13 3.20 5.87
N TRP A 51 8.82 3.47 5.81
CA TRP A 51 8.16 4.08 4.65
C TRP A 51 7.35 5.31 5.04
N TYR A 52 7.32 6.28 4.14
CA TYR A 52 6.50 7.48 4.24
C TYR A 52 5.56 7.59 3.04
N LEU A 53 4.28 7.81 3.32
CA LEU A 53 3.21 8.02 2.36
C LEU A 53 2.67 9.44 2.59
N ALA A 54 3.15 10.41 1.81
CA ALA A 54 3.01 11.83 2.12
C ALA A 54 1.60 12.45 1.93
N GLU A 55 0.70 11.74 1.27
CA GLU A 55 -0.64 12.20 0.90
C GLU A 55 -1.71 11.22 1.37
N GLY A 56 -2.96 11.65 1.41
CA GLY A 56 -4.07 10.85 1.95
C GLY A 56 -5.18 11.71 2.54
N CYS A 57 -6.41 11.22 2.45
CA CYS A 57 -7.59 11.84 3.04
C CYS A 57 -8.55 10.73 3.48
N THR A 58 -9.08 10.82 4.69
CA THR A 58 -10.05 9.85 5.22
C THR A 58 -11.40 10.51 5.56
N GLN A 59 -11.59 11.75 5.09
CA GLN A 59 -12.80 12.54 5.27
C GLN A 59 -13.64 12.59 3.99
N GLY A 60 -14.92 12.96 4.12
CA GLY A 60 -15.81 13.08 2.97
C GLY A 60 -16.13 11.72 2.36
N ASP A 61 -15.93 11.58 1.05
CA ASP A 61 -16.15 10.34 0.29
C ASP A 61 -14.84 9.62 -0.09
N PHE A 62 -13.72 10.00 0.52
CA PHE A 62 -12.42 9.35 0.33
C PHE A 62 -12.34 8.04 1.12
N ASP A 63 -11.84 6.99 0.48
CA ASP A 63 -11.63 5.63 0.99
C ASP A 63 -10.15 5.29 0.82
N THR A 64 -9.35 5.50 1.87
CA THR A 64 -7.88 5.41 1.86
C THR A 64 -7.40 4.10 2.48
N TRP A 65 -6.46 3.46 1.79
CA TRP A 65 -5.85 2.19 2.17
C TRP A 65 -4.33 2.32 2.20
N VAL A 66 -3.71 1.76 3.23
CA VAL A 66 -2.26 1.58 3.33
C VAL A 66 -1.97 0.10 3.09
N LEU A 67 -1.22 -0.19 2.03
CA LEU A 67 -0.93 -1.53 1.56
C LEU A 67 0.50 -1.87 1.98
N VAL A 68 0.69 -2.97 2.69
CA VAL A 68 2.01 -3.41 3.15
C VAL A 68 2.26 -4.83 2.67
N GLN A 69 3.34 -5.03 1.92
CA GLN A 69 3.81 -6.33 1.47
C GLN A 69 5.00 -6.77 2.33
N ASN A 70 4.93 -8.00 2.86
CA ASN A 70 6.07 -8.70 3.45
C ASN A 70 6.67 -9.65 2.40
N PRO A 71 7.80 -9.29 1.76
CA PRO A 71 8.47 -10.16 0.78
C PRO A 71 9.33 -11.24 1.43
N ASN A 72 9.47 -11.25 2.76
CA ASN A 72 10.33 -12.17 3.51
C ASN A 72 9.63 -13.50 3.77
N PRO A 73 10.37 -14.62 3.93
CA PRO A 73 9.77 -15.91 4.28
C PRO A 73 9.21 -15.97 5.70
N ASP A 74 9.70 -15.13 6.61
CA ASP A 74 9.31 -15.08 8.00
C ASP A 74 8.31 -13.94 8.27
N PRO A 75 7.48 -14.04 9.33
CA PRO A 75 6.59 -12.94 9.73
C PRO A 75 7.37 -11.67 10.10
N VAL A 76 6.75 -10.52 9.84
CA VAL A 76 7.22 -9.20 10.28
C VAL A 76 6.14 -8.52 11.11
N THR A 77 6.53 -7.64 12.01
CA THR A 77 5.61 -6.81 12.78
C THR A 77 5.63 -5.40 12.20
N VAL A 78 4.46 -4.77 12.04
CA VAL A 78 4.35 -3.41 11.46
C VAL A 78 3.55 -2.46 12.34
N ASP A 79 4.00 -1.22 12.35
CA ASP A 79 3.34 -0.09 13.00
C ASP A 79 2.99 0.99 11.98
N LEU A 80 1.79 1.56 12.10
CA LEU A 80 1.34 2.69 11.31
C LEU A 80 1.16 3.92 12.20
N THR A 81 1.75 5.04 11.82
CA THR A 81 1.48 6.36 12.43
C THR A 81 0.89 7.29 11.38
N PHE A 82 -0.32 7.79 11.63
CA PHE A 82 -0.97 8.79 10.79
C PHE A 82 -0.59 10.19 11.26
N MET A 83 0.06 10.98 10.43
CA MET A 83 0.32 12.39 10.72
C MET A 83 -0.83 13.23 10.17
N THR A 84 -1.54 13.91 11.05
CA THR A 84 -2.73 14.72 10.71
C THR A 84 -2.48 16.21 10.96
N ALA A 85 -3.42 17.06 10.53
CA ALA A 85 -3.43 18.48 10.87
C ALA A 85 -3.44 18.73 12.40
N SER A 86 -3.96 17.79 13.19
CA SER A 86 -4.04 17.87 14.65
C SER A 86 -2.87 17.20 15.37
N GLY A 87 -1.91 16.63 14.62
CA GLY A 87 -0.77 15.87 15.14
C GLY A 87 -0.83 14.38 14.82
N PRO A 88 0.17 13.61 15.27
CA PRO A 88 0.22 12.17 15.03
C PRO A 88 -0.90 11.42 15.76
N VAL A 89 -1.44 10.40 15.09
CA VAL A 89 -2.41 9.44 15.60
C VAL A 89 -1.87 8.04 15.32
N ASP A 90 -1.81 7.20 16.35
CA ASP A 90 -1.38 5.82 16.19
C ASP A 90 -2.47 5.01 15.48
N GLY A 91 -2.07 4.33 14.41
CA GLY A 91 -2.87 3.31 13.74
C GLY A 91 -2.67 1.93 14.38
N PRO A 92 -2.84 0.84 13.61
CA PRO A 92 -2.40 -0.49 14.01
C PRO A 92 -0.94 -0.47 14.50
N GLN A 93 -0.73 -1.00 15.69
CA GLN A 93 0.58 -1.22 16.30
C GLN A 93 0.78 -2.72 16.52
N ASP A 94 2.02 -3.17 16.48
CA ASP A 94 2.44 -4.55 16.66
C ASP A 94 1.69 -5.54 15.73
N PHE A 95 1.33 -5.10 14.52
CA PHE A 95 0.53 -5.93 13.61
C PHE A 95 1.42 -6.93 12.88
N GLU A 96 1.23 -8.22 13.12
CA GLU A 96 1.97 -9.27 12.43
C GLU A 96 1.46 -9.47 10.98
N ILE A 97 2.37 -9.40 10.01
CA ILE A 97 2.14 -9.80 8.63
C ILE A 97 2.93 -11.09 8.36
N PRO A 98 2.25 -12.22 8.05
CA PRO A 98 2.92 -13.48 7.73
C PRO A 98 3.93 -13.36 6.58
N GLY A 99 4.91 -14.25 6.55
CA GLY A 99 5.88 -14.32 5.46
C GLY A 99 5.23 -14.55 4.09
N ASN A 100 5.83 -13.96 3.04
CA ASN A 100 5.39 -14.02 1.66
C ASN A 100 3.91 -13.63 1.47
N SER A 101 3.45 -12.66 2.25
CA SER A 101 2.06 -12.21 2.23
C SER A 101 1.97 -10.69 2.23
N ARG A 102 0.76 -10.17 2.16
CA ARG A 102 0.48 -8.74 2.24
C ARG A 102 -0.74 -8.48 3.11
N HIS A 103 -0.87 -7.25 3.58
CA HIS A 103 -2.05 -6.78 4.26
C HIS A 103 -2.43 -5.37 3.77
N SER A 104 -3.73 -5.06 3.76
CA SER A 104 -4.24 -3.71 3.43
C SER A 104 -4.99 -3.14 4.63
N PHE A 105 -4.48 -2.07 5.20
CA PHE A 105 -5.12 -1.36 6.31
C PHE A 105 -6.05 -0.29 5.77
N HIS A 106 -7.33 -0.36 6.14
CA HIS A 106 -8.31 0.68 5.82
C HIS A 106 -8.11 1.88 6.77
N ALA A 107 -7.45 2.93 6.29
CA ALA A 107 -7.02 4.07 7.12
C ALA A 107 -8.20 4.80 7.77
N ASN A 108 -9.36 4.85 7.09
CA ASN A 108 -10.56 5.50 7.60
C ASN A 108 -11.11 4.89 8.89
N LEU A 109 -10.70 3.67 9.26
CA LEU A 109 -11.06 3.06 10.55
C LEU A 109 -10.30 3.66 11.74
N PHE A 110 -9.20 4.37 11.49
CA PHE A 110 -8.27 4.84 12.52
C PHE A 110 -8.20 6.35 12.60
N VAL A 111 -8.39 7.04 11.48
CA VAL A 111 -8.29 8.51 11.40
C VAL A 111 -9.37 9.08 10.50
N THR A 112 -9.89 10.26 10.84
CA THR A 112 -10.85 11.00 10.01
C THR A 112 -10.37 12.44 9.87
N ASP A 113 -9.60 12.72 8.82
CA ASP A 113 -9.02 14.03 8.54
C ASP A 113 -8.92 14.28 7.02
N TRP A 114 -8.88 15.55 6.62
CA TRP A 114 -8.64 15.96 5.24
C TRP A 114 -7.16 15.83 4.87
N ASP A 115 -6.26 16.03 5.83
CA ASP A 115 -4.82 16.00 5.65
C ASP A 115 -4.23 14.81 6.40
N VAL A 116 -3.92 13.72 5.68
CA VAL A 116 -3.32 12.50 6.25
C VAL A 116 -2.06 12.14 5.49
N SER A 117 -0.94 12.01 6.21
CA SER A 117 0.20 11.23 5.74
C SER A 117 0.45 10.05 6.67
N THR A 118 1.11 9.01 6.20
CA THR A 118 1.35 7.79 6.99
C THR A 118 2.84 7.48 7.03
N LYS A 119 3.34 7.19 8.22
CA LYS A 119 4.61 6.48 8.41
C LYS A 119 4.30 5.02 8.69
N VAL A 120 5.00 4.12 8.02
CA VAL A 120 5.00 2.67 8.32
C VAL A 120 6.39 2.29 8.79
N THR A 121 6.48 1.56 9.89
CA THR A 121 7.73 0.91 10.33
C THR A 121 7.53 -0.58 10.44
N SER A 122 8.60 -1.35 10.23
CA SER A 122 8.58 -2.79 10.42
C SER A 122 9.75 -3.31 11.26
N GLU A 123 9.48 -4.36 12.03
CA GLU A 123 10.47 -5.12 12.78
C GLU A 123 10.47 -6.59 12.32
N GLY A 124 11.63 -7.25 12.40
CA GLY A 124 11.80 -8.64 11.96
C GLY A 124 12.03 -8.83 10.45
N GLY A 125 11.88 -7.78 9.65
CA GLY A 125 12.17 -7.78 8.22
C GLY A 125 11.72 -6.49 7.53
N GLU A 126 12.24 -6.25 6.32
CA GLU A 126 11.91 -5.07 5.51
C GLU A 126 10.62 -5.32 4.71
N VAL A 127 9.81 -4.28 4.52
CA VAL A 127 8.51 -4.34 3.83
C VAL A 127 8.48 -3.41 2.61
N ILE A 128 7.41 -3.48 1.82
CA ILE A 128 7.12 -2.52 0.76
C ILE A 128 5.75 -1.90 1.05
N CYS A 129 5.63 -0.57 0.90
CA CYS A 129 4.40 0.14 1.22
C CYS A 129 3.88 0.96 0.04
N GLU A 130 2.57 0.84 -0.21
CA GLU A 130 1.82 1.64 -1.19
C GLU A 130 0.59 2.25 -0.51
N ARG A 131 0.02 3.30 -1.10
CA ARG A 131 -1.27 3.86 -0.68
C ARG A 131 -2.23 3.90 -1.86
N ALA A 132 -3.38 3.27 -1.70
CA ALA A 132 -4.50 3.44 -2.63
C ALA A 132 -5.58 4.34 -2.02
N VAL A 133 -6.16 5.22 -2.83
CA VAL A 133 -7.26 6.10 -2.45
C VAL A 133 -8.36 5.97 -3.49
N TYR A 134 -9.58 5.76 -3.04
CA TYR A 134 -10.77 5.76 -3.88
C TYR A 134 -11.70 6.90 -3.45
N GLY A 135 -12.55 7.38 -4.35
CA GLY A 135 -13.62 8.27 -3.94
C GLY A 135 -14.75 8.37 -4.96
N GLY A 136 -15.73 9.23 -4.68
CA GLY A 136 -16.94 9.35 -5.47
C GLY A 136 -17.72 8.03 -5.55
N ASN A 137 -17.82 7.29 -4.45
CA ASN A 137 -18.33 5.90 -4.44
C ASN A 137 -17.58 4.97 -5.42
N ARG A 138 -16.24 5.06 -5.42
CA ARG A 138 -15.35 4.32 -6.34
C ARG A 138 -15.66 4.63 -7.81
N THR A 139 -15.77 5.90 -8.16
CA THR A 139 -15.80 6.37 -9.55
C THR A 139 -14.47 6.94 -10.02
N TRP A 140 -13.54 7.17 -9.09
CA TRP A 140 -12.15 7.49 -9.37
C TRP A 140 -11.24 6.79 -8.34
N ALA A 141 -9.96 6.65 -8.68
CA ALA A 141 -8.95 6.09 -7.80
C ALA A 141 -7.58 6.76 -8.05
N HIS A 142 -6.70 6.67 -7.05
CA HIS A 142 -5.31 7.12 -7.07
C HIS A 142 -4.46 6.11 -6.30
N ASP A 143 -3.20 5.94 -6.69
CA ASP A 143 -2.24 5.07 -6.01
C ASP A 143 -0.86 5.74 -5.99
N SER A 144 -0.05 5.40 -5.00
CA SER A 144 1.34 5.86 -4.95
C SER A 144 2.18 4.91 -4.12
N ILE A 145 3.34 4.56 -4.65
CA ILE A 145 4.42 3.97 -3.88
C ILE A 145 4.89 4.93 -2.78
N GLY A 146 5.23 4.38 -1.61
CA GLY A 146 5.83 5.15 -0.54
C GLY A 146 7.26 5.56 -0.86
N TYR A 147 7.78 6.45 -0.03
CA TYR A 147 9.19 6.82 -0.01
C TYR A 147 9.89 6.12 1.15
N SER A 148 11.03 5.51 0.87
CA SER A 148 11.99 5.01 1.87
C SER A 148 13.29 5.82 1.80
N PRO A 149 13.84 6.25 2.95
CA PRO A 149 15.08 7.04 3.02
C PRO A 149 16.37 6.22 2.91
#